data_AF-A0A7J7M3V1-F1
#
_entry.id   AF-A0A7J7M3V1-F1
#
_cell.length_a   1.000
_cell.length_b   1.000
_cell.length_c   1.000
_cell.angle_alpha   90.00
_cell.angle_beta   90.00
_cell.angle_gamma   90.00
#
_symmetry.space_group_name_H-M   'P 1'
#
loop_
_entity.id
_entity.type
_entity.pdbx_description
1 polymer ?
#
loop_
_entity_poly.entity_id
_entity_poly.type
_entity_poly.pdbx_seq_one_letter_code
_entity_poly.pdbx_strand_id
1 'polypeptide(L)'
;MKYVKNNSSWMIGNGCTIDFWRDCWGADLPLIEEVLVESKIWGCCNAKLSSIIDQTGWNAPPLVAEFLAEHGIDLRNLDVNCNLYDKRVSIHHTQGAFTIQSAHETIRSKNPKVW
;
A
#
# COMPACT_ATOMS: atom_id res chain seq x y z
N MET A 1 -11.86 5.20 -15.71
CA MET A 1 -11.51 6.35 -14.83
C MET A 1 -10.90 5.74 -13.58
N LYS A 2 -9.56 5.70 -13.47
CA LYS A 2 -8.84 5.04 -12.37
C LYS A 2 -8.61 6.07 -11.26
N TYR A 3 -9.40 6.03 -10.19
CA TYR A 3 -9.14 6.86 -9.01
C TYR A 3 -8.29 6.04 -8.05
N VAL A 4 -6.98 6.00 -8.30
CA VAL A 4 -6.03 5.76 -7.22
C VAL A 4 -5.67 7.12 -6.66
N LYS A 5 -5.74 7.28 -5.33
CA LYS A 5 -5.38 8.54 -4.66
C LYS A 5 -3.99 8.99 -5.14
N ASN A 6 -3.86 10.28 -5.41
CA ASN A 6 -2.59 10.87 -5.81
C ASN A 6 -1.54 10.64 -4.70
N ASN A 7 -0.31 10.29 -5.09
CA ASN A 7 0.80 9.91 -4.19
C ASN A 7 0.62 8.59 -3.43
N SER A 8 -0.30 7.72 -3.85
CA SER A 8 -0.42 6.40 -3.23
C SER A 8 0.62 5.43 -3.76
N SER A 9 1.15 4.62 -2.85
CA SER A 9 1.94 3.44 -3.15
C SER A 9 1.08 2.21 -2.87
N TRP A 10 0.99 1.30 -3.82
CA TRP A 10 0.31 0.02 -3.63
C TRP A 10 1.12 -1.11 -4.25
N MET A 11 0.82 -2.34 -3.85
CA MET A 11 1.50 -3.52 -4.40
C MET A 11 0.66 -4.22 -5.47
N ILE A 12 1.34 -4.66 -6.54
CA ILE A 12 0.77 -5.45 -7.63
C ILE A 12 1.49 -6.80 -7.67
N GLY A 13 0.75 -7.90 -7.67
CA GLY A 13 1.32 -9.25 -7.76
C GLY A 13 0.36 -10.34 -7.32
N ASN A 14 0.90 -11.43 -6.80
CA ASN A 14 0.16 -12.60 -6.31
C ASN A 14 -0.12 -12.56 -4.80
N GLY A 15 0.44 -11.59 -4.08
CA GLY A 15 0.21 -11.39 -2.65
C GLY A 15 0.87 -12.43 -1.75
N CYS A 16 1.69 -13.33 -2.28
CA CYS A 16 2.24 -14.46 -1.52
C CYS A 16 3.31 -14.01 -0.52
N THR A 17 4.03 -12.92 -0.82
CA THR A 17 5.07 -12.39 0.07
C THR A 17 4.50 -11.34 1.04
N ILE A 18 3.37 -10.73 0.67
CA ILE A 18 2.79 -9.57 1.32
C ILE A 18 1.94 -9.99 2.52
N ASP A 19 2.24 -9.44 3.69
CA ASP A 19 1.40 -9.52 4.88
C ASP A 19 0.19 -8.58 4.74
N PHE A 20 -1.01 -9.12 4.93
CA PHE A 20 -2.25 -8.35 4.76
C PHE A 20 -2.37 -7.20 5.79
N TRP A 21 -1.86 -7.39 7.01
CA TRP A 21 -2.06 -6.43 8.10
C TRP A 21 -0.85 -5.53 8.32
N ARG A 22 0.36 -6.07 8.14
CA ARG A 22 1.61 -5.42 8.53
C ARG A 22 2.30 -4.69 7.40
N ASP A 23 1.98 -5.02 6.15
CA ASP A 23 2.56 -4.32 5.00
C ASP A 23 1.65 -3.19 4.51
N CYS A 24 2.26 -2.09 4.07
CA CYS A 24 1.60 -0.98 3.40
C CYS A 24 1.29 -1.34 1.94
N TRP A 25 0.34 -2.25 1.71
CA TRP A 25 0.04 -2.78 0.37
C TRP A 25 -1.09 -2.03 -0.36
N GLY A 26 -2.02 -1.42 0.38
CA GLY A 26 -3.16 -0.67 -0.16
C GLY A 26 -3.35 0.72 0.48
N ALA A 27 -2.48 1.09 1.42
CA ALA A 27 -2.52 2.35 2.15
C ALA A 27 -1.09 2.82 2.48
N ASP A 28 -0.97 4.05 2.96
CA ASP A 28 0.32 4.64 3.34
C ASP A 28 0.88 4.04 4.63
N LEU A 29 -0.01 3.56 5.51
CA LEU A 29 0.32 2.88 6.77
C LEU A 29 -0.17 1.42 6.76
N PRO A 30 0.45 0.54 7.58
CA PRO A 30 -0.05 -0.80 7.79
C PRO A 30 -1.48 -0.76 8.37
N LEU A 31 -2.36 -1.63 7.87
CA LEU A 31 -3.73 -1.71 8.37
C LEU A 31 -3.80 -2.03 9.87
N ILE A 32 -2.81 -2.75 10.42
CA ILE A 32 -2.73 -3.04 11.85
C ILE A 32 -2.62 -1.79 12.73
N GLU A 33 -2.05 -0.69 12.20
CA GLU A 33 -1.92 0.58 12.93
C GLU A 33 -3.24 1.34 12.96
N GLU A 34 -4.10 1.17 11.95
CA GLU A 34 -5.44 1.76 11.92
C GLU A 34 -6.42 0.96 12.79
N VAL A 35 -6.18 -0.34 12.96
CA VAL A 35 -7.05 -1.30 13.67
C VAL A 35 -6.77 -1.36 15.20
N LEU A 36 -6.15 -0.33 15.77
CA LEU A 36 -5.64 -0.30 17.16
C LEU A 36 -6.65 -0.55 18.32
N VAL A 37 -7.87 -1.05 18.07
CA VAL A 37 -8.96 -1.04 19.07
C VAL A 37 -9.61 -2.41 19.36
N GLU A 38 -9.48 -3.46 18.53
CA GLU A 38 -10.18 -4.73 18.84
C GLU A 38 -9.24 -5.93 18.94
N SER A 39 -8.98 -6.32 20.20
CA SER A 39 -8.28 -7.54 20.63
C SER A 39 -8.77 -8.85 19.97
N LYS A 40 -9.93 -8.82 19.30
CA LYS A 40 -10.52 -9.95 18.57
C LYS A 40 -9.85 -10.24 17.22
N ILE A 41 -9.14 -9.27 16.62
CA ILE A 41 -8.57 -9.41 15.26
C ILE A 41 -7.18 -10.08 15.29
N TRP A 42 -6.53 -10.14 16.46
CA TRP A 42 -5.16 -10.65 16.64
C TRP A 42 -4.98 -12.10 16.18
N GLY A 43 -6.02 -12.94 16.27
CA GLY A 43 -5.99 -14.32 15.77
C GLY A 43 -5.87 -14.44 14.25
N CYS A 44 -6.23 -13.39 13.52
CA CYS A 44 -6.19 -13.33 12.05
C CYS A 44 -5.00 -12.53 11.50
N CYS A 45 -4.12 -12.02 12.37
CA CYS A 45 -3.01 -11.13 12.01
C CYS A 45 -1.83 -11.80 11.27
N ASN A 46 -1.96 -13.05 10.83
CA ASN A 46 -0.97 -13.77 10.02
C ASN A 46 -1.47 -14.02 8.58
N ALA A 47 -2.52 -13.32 8.14
CA ALA A 47 -3.04 -13.45 6.79
C ALA A 47 -2.07 -12.87 5.75
N LYS A 48 -1.92 -13.58 4.63
CA LYS A 48 -1.23 -13.07 3.44
C LYS A 48 -2.22 -12.38 2.51
N LEU A 49 -1.74 -11.42 1.73
CA LEU A 49 -2.58 -10.75 0.75
C LEU A 49 -3.12 -11.73 -0.31
N SER A 50 -2.36 -12.80 -0.60
CA SER A 50 -2.80 -13.91 -1.45
C SER A 50 -4.06 -14.62 -0.93
N SER A 51 -4.43 -14.46 0.33
CA SER A 51 -5.68 -15.03 0.88
C SER A 51 -6.93 -14.33 0.36
N ILE A 52 -6.79 -13.12 -0.20
CA ILE A 52 -7.89 -12.34 -0.77
C ILE A 52 -7.65 -11.97 -2.25
N ILE A 53 -6.68 -12.63 -2.89
CA ILE A 53 -6.37 -12.51 -4.31
C ILE A 53 -6.56 -13.88 -4.94
N ASP A 54 -7.33 -13.97 -6.02
CA ASP A 54 -7.47 -15.16 -6.86
C ASP A 54 -7.11 -14.87 -8.32
N GLN A 55 -7.12 -15.89 -9.17
CA GLN A 55 -6.75 -15.77 -10.60
C GLN A 55 -7.58 -14.75 -11.39
N THR A 56 -8.75 -14.36 -10.88
CA THR A 56 -9.67 -13.40 -11.50
C THR A 56 -9.56 -12.00 -10.92
N GLY A 57 -8.87 -11.83 -9.78
CA GLY A 57 -8.61 -10.53 -9.17
C GLY A 57 -8.75 -10.57 -7.64
N TRP A 58 -9.33 -9.51 -7.07
CA TRP A 58 -9.61 -9.43 -5.64
C TRP A 58 -10.82 -10.26 -5.25
N ASN A 59 -10.64 -11.15 -4.28
CA ASN A 59 -11.67 -11.99 -3.69
C ASN A 59 -11.63 -11.88 -2.17
N ALA A 60 -11.95 -10.69 -1.67
CA ALA A 60 -12.04 -10.42 -0.25
C ALA A 60 -13.43 -10.83 0.28
N PRO A 61 -13.51 -11.53 1.44
CA PRO A 61 -14.78 -11.76 2.12
C PRO A 61 -15.52 -10.44 2.38
N PRO A 62 -16.88 -10.43 2.43
CA PRO A 62 -17.66 -9.20 2.54
C PRO A 62 -17.21 -8.26 3.68
N LEU A 63 -16.97 -8.82 4.87
CA LEU A 63 -16.48 -8.06 6.03
C LEU A 63 -15.13 -7.39 5.79
N VAL A 64 -14.23 -8.06 5.06
CA VAL A 64 -12.91 -7.51 4.70
C VAL A 64 -13.05 -6.42 3.64
N ALA A 65 -13.93 -6.63 2.65
CA ALA A 65 -14.19 -5.63 1.62
C ALA A 65 -14.83 -4.36 2.21
N GLU A 66 -15.78 -4.50 3.14
CA GLU A 66 -16.39 -3.39 3.88
C GLU A 66 -15.34 -2.64 4.71
N PHE A 67 -14.54 -3.38 5.49
CA PHE A 67 -13.43 -2.80 6.26
C PHE A 67 -12.47 -1.99 5.37
N LEU A 68 -12.02 -2.56 4.24
CA LEU A 68 -11.12 -1.89 3.31
C LEU A 68 -11.77 -0.62 2.71
N ALA A 69 -13.05 -0.67 2.38
CA ALA A 69 -13.79 0.48 1.86
C ALA A 69 -13.92 1.61 2.89
N GLU A 70 -14.15 1.28 4.17
CA GLU A 70 -14.17 2.26 5.27
C GLU A 70 -12.82 2.98 5.43
N HIS A 71 -11.72 2.28 5.14
CA HIS A 71 -10.36 2.82 5.17
C HIS A 71 -9.93 3.43 3.82
N GLY A 72 -10.86 3.59 2.88
CA GLY A 72 -10.63 4.26 1.60
C GLY A 72 -9.84 3.44 0.57
N ILE A 73 -9.74 2.13 0.76
CA ILE A 73 -9.10 1.18 -0.16
C ILE A 73 -10.17 0.58 -1.08
N ASP A 74 -10.24 1.08 -2.32
CA ASP A 74 -11.14 0.51 -3.33
C ASP A 74 -10.42 -0.57 -4.16
N LEU A 75 -10.68 -1.82 -3.80
CA LEU A 75 -10.14 -3.00 -4.49
C LEU A 75 -10.44 -3.01 -5.99
N ARG A 76 -11.55 -2.38 -6.44
CA ARG A 76 -11.91 -2.33 -7.87
C ARG A 76 -10.96 -1.50 -8.72
N ASN A 77 -10.24 -0.56 -8.10
CA ASN A 77 -9.29 0.33 -8.79
C ASN A 77 -7.84 -0.15 -8.67
N LEU A 78 -7.58 -1.18 -7.86
CA LEU A 78 -6.25 -1.75 -7.68
C LEU A 78 -6.03 -2.85 -8.72
N ASP A 79 -5.11 -2.59 -9.65
CA ASP A 79 -4.68 -3.59 -10.63
C ASP A 79 -4.02 -4.78 -9.91
N VAL A 80 -4.55 -5.98 -10.12
CA VAL A 80 -3.96 -7.23 -9.63
C VAL A 80 -3.49 -8.06 -10.83
N ASN A 81 -2.31 -8.66 -10.68
CA ASN A 81 -1.79 -9.60 -11.67
C ASN A 81 -1.14 -10.78 -10.95
N CYS A 82 -1.94 -11.84 -10.82
CA CYS A 82 -1.59 -13.06 -10.08
C CYS A 82 -0.47 -13.88 -10.73
N ASN A 83 -0.12 -13.56 -11.98
CA ASN A 83 0.96 -14.20 -12.72
C ASN A 83 2.30 -13.47 -12.55
N LEU A 84 2.33 -12.35 -11.83
CA LEU A 84 3.53 -11.57 -11.57
C LEU A 84 3.94 -11.68 -10.11
N TYR A 85 5.26 -11.59 -9.88
CA TYR A 85 5.81 -11.42 -8.54
C TYR A 85 5.38 -10.08 -7.95
N ASP A 86 5.24 -10.09 -6.63
CA ASP A 86 4.92 -8.91 -5.83
C ASP A 86 5.92 -7.78 -6.11
N LYS A 87 5.39 -6.63 -6.56
CA LYS A 87 6.15 -5.41 -6.76
C LYS A 87 5.41 -4.22 -6.20
N ARG A 88 6.16 -3.30 -5.62
CA ARG A 88 5.63 -2.01 -5.17
C ARG A 88 5.52 -1.05 -6.35
N VAL A 89 4.33 -0.49 -6.55
CA VAL A 89 4.04 0.53 -7.54
C VAL A 89 3.73 1.82 -6.82
N SER A 90 4.49 2.85 -7.13
CA SER A 90 4.26 4.20 -6.62
C SER A 90 3.85 5.09 -7.78
N ILE A 91 2.64 5.65 -7.72
CA ILE A 91 2.27 6.71 -8.65
C ILE A 91 2.64 8.04 -8.01
N HIS A 92 3.76 8.59 -8.48
CA HIS A 92 4.19 9.93 -8.09
C HIS A 92 3.47 10.98 -8.93
N HIS A 93 3.13 12.10 -8.31
CA HIS A 93 2.66 13.28 -9.01
C HIS A 93 3.76 13.84 -9.93
N THR A 94 3.43 14.09 -11.20
CA THR A 94 4.33 14.79 -12.13
C THR A 94 4.39 16.31 -11.90
N GLN A 95 3.47 16.89 -11.10
CA GLN A 95 3.53 18.33 -10.76
C GLN A 95 4.11 18.63 -9.36
N GLY A 96 4.61 17.62 -8.64
CA GLY A 96 5.50 17.89 -7.51
C GLY A 96 6.86 18.23 -8.08
N ALA A 97 7.20 19.52 -8.19
CA ALA A 97 8.50 19.94 -8.72
C ALA A 97 9.61 19.57 -7.72
N PHE A 98 10.05 18.31 -7.75
CA PHE A 98 11.29 17.89 -7.10
C PHE A 98 12.45 18.41 -7.95
N THR A 99 12.82 19.65 -7.72
CA THR A 99 13.89 20.30 -8.48
C THR A 99 15.25 19.79 -8.00
N ILE A 100 16.27 19.87 -8.86
CA ILE A 100 17.66 19.59 -8.47
C ILE A 100 18.05 20.42 -7.23
N GLN A 101 17.49 21.62 -7.09
CA GLN A 101 17.67 22.47 -5.91
C GLN A 101 17.11 21.82 -4.64
N SER A 102 15.88 21.29 -4.66
CA SER A 102 15.27 20.57 -3.54
C SER A 102 16.09 19.35 -3.12
N ALA A 103 16.61 18.61 -4.10
CA ALA A 103 17.50 17.46 -3.88
C ALA A 103 18.83 17.90 -3.23
N HIS A 104 19.44 18.97 -3.74
CA HIS A 104 20.69 19.51 -3.24
C HIS A 104 20.57 20.08 -1.81
N GLU A 105 19.47 20.79 -1.51
CA GLU A 105 19.16 21.29 -0.16
C GLU A 105 19.00 20.15 0.86
N THR A 106 18.34 19.06 0.46
CA THR A 106 18.17 17.86 1.29
C THR A 106 19.50 17.15 1.59
N ILE A 107 20.41 17.10 0.60
CA ILE A 107 21.74 16.50 0.78
C ILE A 107 22.59 17.37 1.71
N ARG A 108 22.54 18.70 1.55
CA ARG A 108 23.29 19.65 2.37
C ARG A 108 22.82 19.66 3.83
N SER A 109 21.52 19.50 4.09
CA SER A 109 21.00 19.43 5.46
C SER A 109 21.41 18.16 6.19
N LYS A 110 21.55 17.04 5.47
CA LYS A 110 22.01 15.75 6.03
C LYS A 110 23.53 15.63 6.16
N ASN A 111 24.28 16.29 5.27
CA ASN A 111 25.74 16.35 5.30
C ASN A 111 26.19 17.81 5.29
N PRO A 112 26.01 18.55 6.40
CA PRO A 112 26.54 19.90 6.50
C PRO A 112 28.05 19.82 6.33
N LYS A 113 28.62 20.69 5.48
CA LYS A 113 30.07 20.82 5.38
C LYS A 113 30.60 21.17 6.77
N VAL A 114 31.31 20.24 7.38
CA VAL A 114 32.10 20.50 8.58
C VAL A 114 33.28 21.33 8.10
N TRP A 115 33.34 22.59 8.54
CA TRP A 115 34.47 23.47 8.31
C TRP A 115 35.52 23.23 9.39
#